data_AF-K9DZH3-F1
#
_entry.id   AF-K9DZH3-F1
#
_cell.length_a   1.000
_cell.length_b   1.000
_cell.length_c   1.000
_cell.angle_alpha   90.00
_cell.angle_beta   90.00
_cell.angle_gamma   90.00
#
_symmetry.space_group_name_H-M   'P 1'
#
loop_
_entity.id
_entity.type
_entity.pdbx_description
1 polymer ?
#
loop_
_entity_poly.entity_id
_entity_poly.type
_entity_poly.pdbx_seq_one_letter_code
_entity_poly.pdbx_strand_id
1 'polypeptide(L)'
;MPAPGGSGVPISFTGGKSTTRVSQITTTDNMDNMAMFAFSASDGHLNEATSTPDFMYNKEVKKLGNAWTYYPVMFWPSEPYTVSFFAISPIPSSANGISVLTSATDAGYPVFEVAPPVKASQQVDLCVTSPVLNATYADPDGDGNSTNDTDGTVPLNFKHAMAKVNFKARYTTESGKDVDLRMDMIEMKGVTGNGRLKFTQDGYQWTIPAGSSIADYKLESSNDDFVNTPILKEGAEGDDLISSTTGTLCLVPQTVPAGATIHIKTTTEGLGDLSVLLFSAPLTGTWNAGETYSYSFKINNKSAKPGSKWEFTYSGASKRFIVPVSGKYKIEIWGNQGGRTGKTEYLGGKGGYTAGEIELTARDILKIYVGQWDYSHNYVEGWNGGGKAGGYNYCSPGAGSIDVRFVNIENKLGFNVVDIATDENPFLGLTGNEDTDPRIIVGGGGGGNGSNDNSFHSFSYGGYAGGLEGVKATYNGAEDGGSGGTQTAGGLSDRGNYGYTIDLTDGSAGRGGNTGKKSNNDGSSSGGGGGGWFGGGCGSWYAKTRGSGGGGGSSHINSKLFTNPVYKAGNEEFLAPDGVTTEIGHSGAGMVRITLLEIP
;
A
#
# COMPACT_ATOMS: atom_id res chain seq x y z
N MET A 1 -17.60 -27.32 45.62
CA MET A 1 -17.57 -28.62 46.33
C MET A 1 -17.77 -29.71 45.29
N PRO A 2 -17.15 -30.90 45.36
CA PRO A 2 -17.52 -31.97 44.44
C PRO A 2 -18.98 -32.37 44.71
N ALA A 3 -19.78 -32.47 43.66
CA ALA A 3 -21.20 -32.82 43.77
C ALA A 3 -21.36 -34.16 44.53
N PRO A 4 -22.25 -34.23 45.54
CA PRO A 4 -22.47 -35.45 46.29
C PRO A 4 -23.18 -36.49 45.42
N GLY A 5 -22.53 -37.65 45.19
CA GLY A 5 -23.13 -38.87 44.61
C GLY A 5 -23.85 -38.68 43.27
N GLY A 6 -23.13 -38.84 42.15
CA GLY A 6 -23.74 -38.87 40.82
C GLY A 6 -24.68 -40.06 40.63
N SER A 7 -25.68 -39.91 39.76
CA SER A 7 -26.69 -40.95 39.43
C SER A 7 -26.10 -42.20 38.76
N GLY A 8 -24.79 -42.20 38.46
CA GLY A 8 -24.10 -43.24 37.70
C GLY A 8 -24.32 -43.15 36.19
N VAL A 9 -25.14 -42.20 35.72
CA VAL A 9 -25.45 -42.00 34.30
C VAL A 9 -24.48 -40.99 33.67
N PRO A 10 -23.75 -41.35 32.61
CA PRO A 10 -22.85 -40.42 31.93
C PRO A 10 -23.60 -39.35 31.14
N ILE A 11 -23.06 -38.13 31.11
CA ILE A 11 -23.58 -37.04 30.28
C ILE A 11 -23.12 -37.25 28.83
N SER A 12 -24.05 -37.22 27.89
CA SER A 12 -23.78 -37.27 26.45
C SER A 12 -24.26 -36.00 25.75
N PHE A 13 -23.80 -35.78 24.51
CA PHE A 13 -24.11 -34.58 23.72
C PHE A 13 -24.65 -34.96 22.34
N THR A 14 -25.61 -34.19 21.84
CA THR A 14 -26.13 -34.26 20.47
C THR A 14 -26.17 -32.87 19.83
N GLY A 15 -26.35 -32.78 18.51
CA GLY A 15 -26.41 -31.51 17.77
C GLY A 15 -25.13 -31.15 17.01
N GLY A 16 -25.23 -30.13 16.14
CA GLY A 16 -24.21 -29.77 15.14
C GLY A 16 -24.16 -28.29 14.79
N LYS A 17 -23.62 -27.96 13.60
CA LYS A 17 -23.46 -26.57 13.06
C LYS A 17 -24.44 -26.30 11.90
N SER A 18 -24.94 -25.07 11.80
CA SER A 18 -25.92 -24.71 10.77
C SER A 18 -25.31 -24.78 9.38
N THR A 19 -26.07 -25.31 8.44
CA THR A 19 -25.68 -25.33 7.02
C THR A 19 -25.87 -23.96 6.37
N THR A 20 -26.70 -23.09 6.95
CA THR A 20 -26.88 -21.71 6.50
C THR A 20 -26.73 -20.73 7.66
N ARG A 21 -26.20 -19.55 7.37
CA ARG A 21 -26.04 -18.47 8.36
C ARG A 21 -27.36 -17.83 8.85
N VAL A 22 -28.48 -18.21 8.22
CA VAL A 22 -29.82 -17.62 8.42
C VAL A 22 -30.82 -18.62 9.03
N SER A 23 -30.51 -19.92 9.12
CA SER A 23 -31.44 -20.95 9.61
C SER A 23 -30.87 -21.74 10.80
N GLN A 24 -31.76 -22.38 11.57
CA GLN A 24 -31.45 -23.32 12.65
C GLN A 24 -31.13 -24.73 12.09
N ILE A 25 -30.34 -25.51 12.83
CA ILE A 25 -29.50 -26.63 12.38
C ILE A 25 -30.24 -27.96 12.25
N THR A 26 -29.83 -28.78 11.26
CA THR A 26 -30.25 -30.19 11.10
C THR A 26 -29.12 -31.23 10.92
N THR A 27 -27.82 -30.92 10.97
CA THR A 27 -26.76 -31.96 10.80
C THR A 27 -25.50 -31.79 11.66
N THR A 28 -24.87 -32.91 12.01
CA THR A 28 -23.69 -33.04 12.88
C THR A 28 -22.35 -32.95 12.14
N ASP A 29 -22.30 -32.87 10.81
CA ASP A 29 -21.11 -33.35 10.07
C ASP A 29 -19.98 -32.31 9.87
N ASN A 30 -20.15 -31.07 10.32
CA ASN A 30 -19.26 -29.94 9.99
C ASN A 30 -18.46 -29.35 11.18
N MET A 31 -18.21 -30.12 12.24
CA MET A 31 -17.45 -29.66 13.42
C MET A 31 -16.60 -30.77 14.02
N ASP A 32 -15.33 -30.48 14.34
CA ASP A 32 -14.40 -31.50 14.86
C ASP A 32 -14.27 -31.49 16.39
N ASN A 33 -14.32 -30.31 17.00
CA ASN A 33 -14.12 -30.11 18.44
C ASN A 33 -14.86 -28.87 18.95
N MET A 34 -15.00 -28.79 20.27
CA MET A 34 -15.54 -27.64 20.99
C MET A 34 -14.92 -27.55 22.39
N ALA A 35 -14.99 -26.37 22.98
CA ALA A 35 -14.82 -26.17 24.42
C ALA A 35 -16.18 -26.11 25.10
N MET A 36 -16.35 -26.93 26.14
CA MET A 36 -17.54 -26.99 26.98
C MET A 36 -17.30 -26.31 28.33
N PHE A 37 -18.24 -25.48 28.73
CA PHE A 37 -18.35 -24.87 30.04
C PHE A 37 -19.66 -25.30 30.67
N ALA A 38 -19.61 -25.80 31.90
CA ALA A 38 -20.78 -26.26 32.61
C ALA A 38 -20.75 -25.84 34.08
N PHE A 39 -21.93 -25.48 34.58
CA PHE A 39 -22.14 -24.91 35.90
C PHE A 39 -23.15 -25.78 36.64
N SER A 40 -22.79 -26.25 37.83
CA SER A 40 -23.71 -26.97 38.71
C SER A 40 -24.42 -26.01 39.66
N ALA A 41 -25.73 -26.20 39.87
CA ALA A 41 -26.52 -25.40 40.79
C ALA A 41 -27.27 -26.29 41.78
N SER A 42 -27.08 -26.06 43.08
CA SER A 42 -27.72 -26.86 44.16
C SER A 42 -29.15 -26.44 44.48
N ASP A 43 -29.54 -25.24 44.04
CA ASP A 43 -30.86 -24.62 44.21
C ASP A 43 -31.67 -24.62 42.90
N GLY A 44 -31.26 -25.44 41.94
CA GLY A 44 -31.94 -25.67 40.67
C GLY A 44 -31.74 -24.57 39.62
N HIS A 45 -31.02 -23.48 39.91
CA HIS A 45 -30.89 -22.35 38.98
C HIS A 45 -29.48 -21.77 38.90
N LEU A 46 -28.97 -21.56 37.68
CA LEU A 46 -27.74 -20.80 37.46
C LEU A 46 -27.95 -19.34 37.87
N ASN A 47 -27.04 -18.84 38.72
CA ASN A 47 -26.99 -17.46 39.17
C ASN A 47 -25.71 -16.78 38.69
N GLU A 48 -25.82 -15.81 37.76
CA GLU A 48 -24.68 -15.12 37.16
C GLU A 48 -23.77 -14.45 38.22
N ALA A 49 -24.31 -13.99 39.34
CA ALA A 49 -23.52 -13.28 40.35
C ALA A 49 -22.62 -14.20 41.19
N THR A 50 -22.91 -15.50 41.25
CA THR A 50 -22.28 -16.43 42.19
C THR A 50 -21.81 -17.75 41.58
N SER A 51 -22.37 -18.16 40.44
CA SER A 51 -22.08 -19.46 39.83
C SER A 51 -20.77 -19.40 39.05
N THR A 52 -19.90 -20.37 39.31
CA THR A 52 -18.62 -20.57 38.59
C THR A 52 -18.74 -21.81 37.68
N PRO A 53 -17.95 -21.94 36.61
CA PRO A 53 -17.95 -23.12 35.73
C PRO A 53 -17.29 -24.34 36.41
N ASP A 54 -17.88 -24.77 37.52
CA ASP A 54 -17.33 -25.73 38.47
C ASP A 54 -17.52 -27.20 38.02
N PHE A 55 -18.39 -27.43 37.05
CA PHE A 55 -18.71 -28.75 36.54
C PHE A 55 -17.88 -29.11 35.30
N MET A 56 -17.76 -28.19 34.34
CA MET A 56 -16.81 -28.27 33.23
C MET A 56 -16.24 -26.89 32.95
N TYR A 57 -14.92 -26.81 32.79
CA TYR A 57 -14.24 -25.56 32.44
C TYR A 57 -13.34 -25.78 31.23
N ASN A 58 -13.61 -25.03 30.15
CA ASN A 58 -12.89 -25.11 28.87
C ASN A 58 -12.59 -26.56 28.44
N LYS A 59 -13.59 -27.43 28.62
CA LYS A 59 -13.44 -28.87 28.48
C LYS A 59 -13.46 -29.25 27.01
N GLU A 60 -12.39 -29.85 26.52
CA GLU A 60 -12.36 -30.35 25.14
C GLU A 60 -13.37 -31.49 24.97
N VAL A 61 -14.31 -31.29 24.05
CA VAL A 61 -15.23 -32.32 23.54
C VAL A 61 -14.96 -32.46 22.05
N LYS A 62 -14.70 -33.69 21.59
CA LYS A 62 -14.28 -33.99 20.22
C LYS A 62 -15.09 -35.12 19.61
N LYS A 63 -15.23 -35.11 18.29
CA LYS A 63 -15.89 -36.21 17.57
C LYS A 63 -15.00 -37.44 17.45
N LEU A 64 -15.59 -38.61 17.70
CA LEU A 64 -15.05 -39.92 17.33
C LEU A 64 -16.13 -40.65 16.52
N GLY A 65 -15.98 -40.69 15.20
CA GLY A 65 -17.09 -41.04 14.30
C GLY A 65 -18.22 -40.01 14.43
N ASN A 66 -19.46 -40.49 14.62
CA ASN A 66 -20.64 -39.63 14.77
C ASN A 66 -20.94 -39.24 16.23
N ALA A 67 -20.12 -39.68 17.19
CA ALA A 67 -20.35 -39.45 18.62
C ALA A 67 -19.41 -38.38 19.20
N TRP A 68 -19.96 -37.53 20.08
CA TRP A 68 -19.17 -36.60 20.88
C TRP A 68 -18.54 -37.33 22.08
N THR A 69 -17.24 -37.11 22.30
CA THR A 69 -16.47 -37.78 23.37
C THR A 69 -15.60 -36.78 24.13
N TYR A 70 -15.34 -37.06 25.41
CA TYR A 70 -14.52 -36.21 26.28
C TYR A 70 -14.00 -37.03 27.48
N TYR A 71 -12.95 -36.55 28.14
CA TYR A 71 -12.33 -37.24 29.29
C TYR A 71 -11.81 -36.26 30.36
N PRO A 72 -11.94 -36.55 31.66
CA PRO A 72 -12.77 -37.61 32.25
C PRO A 72 -14.26 -37.45 31.94
N VAL A 73 -14.99 -38.57 31.91
CA VAL A 73 -16.44 -38.62 31.74
C VAL A 73 -17.10 -38.03 32.98
N MET A 74 -18.11 -37.18 32.77
CA MET A 74 -18.89 -36.57 33.84
C MET A 74 -20.26 -37.26 33.92
N PHE A 75 -20.81 -37.31 35.13
CA PHE A 75 -22.06 -37.99 35.42
C PHE A 75 -23.09 -36.99 35.92
N TRP A 76 -24.36 -37.21 35.60
CA TRP A 76 -25.44 -36.38 36.08
C TRP A 76 -25.45 -36.34 37.62
N PRO A 77 -25.58 -35.15 38.23
CA PRO A 77 -25.72 -35.07 39.68
C PRO A 77 -27.09 -35.60 40.10
N SER A 78 -27.21 -36.02 41.36
CA SER A 78 -28.51 -36.39 41.92
C SER A 78 -29.35 -35.14 42.19
N GLU A 79 -30.68 -35.29 42.19
CA GLU A 79 -31.60 -34.24 42.64
C GLU A 79 -31.18 -33.66 44.01
N PRO A 80 -31.30 -32.33 44.25
CA PRO A 80 -31.96 -31.31 43.42
C PRO A 80 -31.01 -30.54 42.47
N TYR A 81 -29.84 -31.08 42.15
CA TYR A 81 -28.82 -30.36 41.41
C TYR A 81 -29.13 -30.30 39.91
N THR A 82 -28.97 -29.12 39.31
CA THR A 82 -29.07 -28.93 37.85
C THR A 82 -27.71 -28.58 37.25
N VAL A 83 -27.56 -28.76 35.93
CA VAL A 83 -26.35 -28.39 35.19
C VAL A 83 -26.70 -27.52 33.99
N SER A 84 -26.06 -26.36 33.86
CA SER A 84 -26.18 -25.48 32.69
C SER A 84 -24.95 -25.60 31.80
N PHE A 85 -25.14 -25.68 30.48
CA PHE A 85 -24.10 -25.95 29.48
C PHE A 85 -23.96 -24.82 28.45
N PHE A 86 -22.71 -24.47 28.15
CA PHE A 86 -22.31 -23.47 27.15
C PHE A 86 -21.14 -24.04 26.34
N ALA A 87 -21.20 -23.95 25.02
CA ALA A 87 -20.10 -24.42 24.18
C ALA A 87 -19.74 -23.48 23.03
N ILE A 88 -18.45 -23.49 22.70
CA ILE A 88 -17.85 -22.71 21.62
C ILE A 88 -16.99 -23.61 20.74
N SER A 89 -17.00 -23.36 19.44
CA SER A 89 -16.25 -24.14 18.45
C SER A 89 -15.64 -23.23 17.38
N PRO A 90 -14.41 -23.53 16.91
CA PRO A 90 -13.52 -24.58 17.43
C PRO A 90 -13.05 -24.25 18.85
N ILE A 91 -12.35 -25.19 19.48
CA ILE A 91 -11.74 -24.97 20.80
C ILE A 91 -10.87 -23.69 20.79
N PRO A 92 -10.97 -22.81 21.80
CA PRO A 92 -10.14 -21.62 21.90
C PRO A 92 -8.65 -21.94 21.86
N SER A 93 -7.90 -21.22 21.02
CA SER A 93 -6.44 -21.32 20.98
C SER A 93 -5.82 -20.01 20.49
N SER A 94 -4.54 -19.79 20.81
CA SER A 94 -3.80 -18.66 20.24
C SER A 94 -3.69 -18.75 18.71
N ALA A 95 -3.71 -19.95 18.13
CA ALA A 95 -3.60 -20.17 16.69
C ALA A 95 -4.82 -19.68 15.91
N ASN A 96 -6.02 -19.81 16.48
CA ASN A 96 -7.26 -19.35 15.87
C ASN A 96 -7.72 -17.97 16.39
N GLY A 97 -6.92 -17.33 17.23
CA GLY A 97 -7.18 -15.99 17.74
C GLY A 97 -8.27 -15.92 18.82
N ILE A 98 -8.60 -17.03 19.48
CA ILE A 98 -9.64 -17.07 20.51
C ILE A 98 -9.02 -17.41 21.86
N SER A 99 -9.22 -16.54 22.85
CA SER A 99 -8.72 -16.72 24.22
C SER A 99 -9.87 -16.72 25.22
N VAL A 100 -9.84 -17.62 26.18
CA VAL A 100 -10.79 -17.64 27.30
C VAL A 100 -10.37 -16.56 28.31
N LEU A 101 -11.29 -15.64 28.64
CA LEU A 101 -11.05 -14.61 29.64
C LEU A 101 -11.58 -14.99 31.03
N THR A 102 -12.67 -15.76 31.08
CA THR A 102 -13.23 -16.29 32.33
C THR A 102 -12.32 -17.37 32.90
N SER A 103 -11.97 -17.29 34.18
CA SER A 103 -11.26 -18.35 34.90
C SER A 103 -12.21 -19.43 35.46
N ALA A 104 -11.67 -20.57 35.90
CA ALA A 104 -12.46 -21.64 36.52
C ALA A 104 -13.13 -21.21 37.84
N THR A 105 -12.70 -20.11 38.44
CA THR A 105 -13.19 -19.58 39.72
C THR A 105 -13.97 -18.28 39.58
N ASP A 106 -14.06 -17.72 38.38
CA ASP A 106 -14.78 -16.47 38.16
C ASP A 106 -16.29 -16.75 38.14
N ALA A 107 -17.05 -15.93 38.87
CA ALA A 107 -18.50 -15.97 38.82
C ALA A 107 -19.00 -15.35 37.50
N GLY A 108 -20.03 -15.94 36.93
CA GLY A 108 -20.74 -15.44 35.75
C GLY A 108 -20.48 -16.21 34.47
N TYR A 109 -21.15 -15.78 33.40
CA TYR A 109 -21.10 -16.47 32.11
C TYR A 109 -19.71 -16.45 31.47
N PRO A 110 -19.34 -17.47 30.68
CA PRO A 110 -18.05 -17.50 30.00
C PRO A 110 -17.87 -16.33 29.03
N VAL A 111 -16.68 -15.75 29.05
CA VAL A 111 -16.25 -14.61 28.23
C VAL A 111 -14.98 -14.99 27.47
N PHE A 112 -14.94 -14.58 26.20
CA PHE A 112 -13.82 -14.83 25.29
C PHE A 112 -13.36 -13.52 24.66
N GLU A 113 -12.05 -13.41 24.49
CA GLU A 113 -11.45 -12.45 23.58
C GLU A 113 -11.26 -13.11 22.22
N VAL A 114 -11.68 -12.44 21.16
CA VAL A 114 -11.58 -12.91 19.78
C VAL A 114 -10.84 -11.87 18.96
N ALA A 115 -9.71 -12.27 18.41
CA ALA A 115 -8.82 -11.49 17.56
C ALA A 115 -8.47 -12.33 16.32
N PRO A 116 -9.27 -12.28 15.25
CA PRO A 116 -9.09 -13.15 14.10
C PRO A 116 -7.71 -12.96 13.47
N PRO A 117 -7.02 -14.05 13.06
CA PRO A 117 -5.76 -13.94 12.34
C PRO A 117 -5.89 -13.08 11.07
N VAL A 118 -4.87 -12.28 10.74
CA VAL A 118 -4.91 -11.40 9.56
C VAL A 118 -4.99 -12.16 8.23
N LYS A 119 -4.50 -13.41 8.19
CA LYS A 119 -4.57 -14.30 7.01
C LYS A 119 -5.90 -15.05 7.00
N ALA A 120 -6.67 -14.91 5.92
CA ALA A 120 -7.98 -15.55 5.77
C ALA A 120 -7.94 -17.07 5.94
N SER A 121 -6.92 -17.73 5.37
CA SER A 121 -6.72 -19.18 5.48
C SER A 121 -6.46 -19.70 6.91
N GLN A 122 -6.15 -18.81 7.85
CA GLN A 122 -5.96 -19.15 9.27
C GLN A 122 -7.19 -18.80 10.11
N GLN A 123 -8.16 -18.07 9.56
CA GLN A 123 -9.37 -17.70 10.28
C GLN A 123 -10.29 -18.91 10.41
N VAL A 124 -10.96 -18.97 11.55
CA VAL A 124 -11.97 -19.98 11.83
C VAL A 124 -13.34 -19.33 11.89
N ASP A 125 -14.33 -20.10 11.50
CA ASP A 125 -15.71 -19.67 11.61
C ASP A 125 -16.28 -20.01 12.98
N LEU A 126 -16.09 -19.09 13.92
CA LEU A 126 -16.50 -19.24 15.31
C LEU A 126 -18.00 -19.47 15.43
N CYS A 127 -18.36 -20.53 16.12
CA CYS A 127 -19.73 -20.88 16.44
C CYS A 127 -19.92 -21.04 17.94
N VAL A 128 -21.07 -20.61 18.46
CA VAL A 128 -21.43 -20.71 19.88
C VAL A 128 -22.81 -21.33 20.03
N THR A 129 -23.05 -22.07 21.11
CA THR A 129 -24.36 -22.67 21.36
C THR A 129 -25.38 -21.65 21.83
N SER A 130 -26.65 -21.87 21.51
CA SER A 130 -27.73 -21.45 22.43
C SER A 130 -27.54 -22.21 23.76
N PRO A 131 -27.43 -21.51 24.90
CA PRO A 131 -27.23 -22.16 26.20
C PRO A 131 -28.32 -23.19 26.52
N VAL A 132 -27.94 -24.29 27.15
CA VAL A 132 -28.89 -25.23 27.77
C VAL A 132 -28.84 -24.98 29.26
N LEU A 133 -29.90 -24.41 29.82
CA LEU A 133 -29.89 -23.94 31.22
C LEU A 133 -30.61 -24.94 32.12
N ASN A 134 -30.06 -25.12 33.32
CA ASN A 134 -30.68 -25.85 34.42
C ASN A 134 -31.16 -27.26 34.03
N ALA A 135 -30.37 -27.98 33.24
CA ALA A 135 -30.73 -29.31 32.78
C ALA A 135 -30.65 -30.34 33.91
N THR A 136 -31.55 -31.33 33.85
CA THR A 136 -31.61 -32.50 34.73
C THR A 136 -31.53 -33.79 33.92
N TYR A 137 -31.32 -34.92 34.61
CA TYR A 137 -31.36 -36.24 33.99
C TYR A 137 -32.78 -36.78 33.80
N ALA A 138 -33.68 -36.57 34.78
CA ALA A 138 -35.00 -37.17 34.81
C ALA A 138 -36.08 -36.14 34.46
N ASP A 139 -37.10 -36.55 33.70
CA ASP A 139 -38.37 -35.86 33.44
C ASP A 139 -39.24 -35.83 34.72
N PRO A 140 -39.20 -34.78 35.57
CA PRO A 140 -39.88 -34.82 36.86
C PRO A 140 -41.39 -34.56 36.73
N ASP A 141 -41.85 -33.97 35.62
CA ASP A 141 -43.24 -33.59 35.37
C ASP A 141 -43.94 -34.42 34.27
N GLY A 142 -43.21 -35.22 33.50
CA GLY A 142 -43.77 -36.17 32.54
C GLY A 142 -44.43 -35.49 31.34
N ASP A 143 -44.12 -34.21 31.09
CA ASP A 143 -44.85 -33.34 30.16
C ASP A 143 -44.35 -33.44 28.70
N GLY A 144 -43.21 -34.11 28.49
CA GLY A 144 -42.59 -34.30 27.18
C GLY A 144 -42.00 -33.03 26.56
N ASN A 145 -41.72 -31.99 27.36
CA ASN A 145 -41.23 -30.70 26.91
C ASN A 145 -39.71 -30.53 27.07
N SER A 146 -39.01 -30.42 25.94
CA SER A 146 -37.59 -30.82 25.77
C SER A 146 -36.51 -29.77 26.08
N THR A 147 -36.74 -28.74 26.91
CA THR A 147 -35.69 -27.71 27.10
C THR A 147 -34.75 -27.99 28.27
N ASN A 148 -35.22 -28.68 29.32
CA ASN A 148 -34.45 -28.94 30.55
C ASN A 148 -34.36 -30.43 30.90
N ASP A 149 -35.17 -31.27 30.26
CA ASP A 149 -35.10 -32.72 30.32
C ASP A 149 -34.30 -33.23 29.10
N THR A 150 -33.27 -34.01 29.37
CA THR A 150 -32.27 -34.40 28.37
C THR A 150 -32.26 -35.89 28.09
N ASP A 151 -32.94 -36.74 28.87
CA ASP A 151 -32.77 -38.20 28.86
C ASP A 151 -31.27 -38.60 28.88
N GLY A 152 -30.46 -37.79 29.55
CA GLY A 152 -29.00 -37.91 29.62
C GLY A 152 -28.20 -37.41 28.40
N THR A 153 -28.86 -36.83 27.40
CA THR A 153 -28.28 -36.31 26.15
C THR A 153 -28.56 -34.82 25.95
N VAL A 154 -27.54 -33.97 26.14
CA VAL A 154 -27.67 -32.51 26.04
C VAL A 154 -27.67 -32.05 24.57
N PRO A 155 -28.70 -31.31 24.10
CA PRO A 155 -28.77 -30.81 22.73
C PRO A 155 -27.97 -29.50 22.53
N LEU A 156 -26.94 -29.55 21.69
CA LEU A 156 -26.08 -28.41 21.38
C LEU A 156 -26.43 -27.78 20.03
N ASN A 157 -27.08 -26.62 20.08
CA ASN A 157 -27.48 -25.87 18.88
C ASN A 157 -26.52 -24.70 18.63
N PHE A 158 -25.57 -24.88 17.73
CA PHE A 158 -24.59 -23.83 17.40
C PHE A 158 -25.16 -22.72 16.49
N LYS A 159 -24.61 -21.52 16.59
CA LYS A 159 -24.83 -20.40 15.67
C LYS A 159 -23.50 -19.75 15.35
N HIS A 160 -23.35 -19.27 14.12
CA HIS A 160 -22.19 -18.47 13.74
C HIS A 160 -22.15 -17.20 14.59
N ALA A 161 -21.00 -16.93 15.21
CA ALA A 161 -20.83 -15.82 16.13
C ALA A 161 -20.16 -14.60 15.46
N MET A 162 -19.53 -14.78 14.31
CA MET A 162 -18.76 -13.76 13.61
C MET A 162 -19.45 -13.29 12.33
N ALA A 163 -19.11 -12.09 11.88
CA ALA A 163 -19.55 -11.59 10.58
C ALA A 163 -18.67 -12.18 9.48
N LYS A 164 -19.27 -12.65 8.39
CA LYS A 164 -18.54 -13.14 7.21
C LYS A 164 -18.48 -12.07 6.15
N VAL A 165 -17.31 -11.80 5.58
CA VAL A 165 -17.11 -10.79 4.52
C VAL A 165 -16.51 -11.44 3.29
N ASN A 166 -17.19 -11.31 2.15
CA ASN A 166 -16.72 -11.75 0.84
C ASN A 166 -16.84 -10.64 -0.21
N PHE A 167 -16.28 -10.90 -1.39
CA PHE A 167 -16.13 -9.89 -2.44
C PHE A 167 -16.71 -10.36 -3.76
N LYS A 168 -17.34 -9.43 -4.46
CA LYS A 168 -17.93 -9.60 -5.79
C LYS A 168 -17.36 -8.56 -6.74
N ALA A 169 -17.20 -8.89 -8.02
CA ALA A 169 -16.78 -7.89 -9.00
C ALA A 169 -17.38 -8.14 -10.39
N ARG A 170 -17.63 -7.03 -11.09
CA ARG A 170 -17.90 -6.99 -12.53
C ARG A 170 -17.08 -5.87 -13.16
N TYR A 171 -16.74 -6.01 -14.44
CA TYR A 171 -16.11 -4.93 -15.19
C TYR A 171 -16.99 -4.39 -16.32
N THR A 172 -16.80 -3.13 -16.67
CA THR A 172 -17.32 -2.53 -17.91
C THR A 172 -16.16 -2.09 -18.80
N THR A 173 -16.35 -2.14 -20.10
CA THR A 173 -15.39 -1.65 -21.11
C THR A 173 -16.15 -1.09 -22.30
N GLU A 174 -15.47 -0.31 -23.13
CA GLU A 174 -16.00 0.11 -24.43
C GLU A 174 -16.15 -1.09 -25.36
N SER A 175 -17.12 -1.01 -26.28
CA SER A 175 -17.38 -2.07 -27.26
C SER A 175 -16.10 -2.42 -28.04
N GLY A 176 -15.81 -3.73 -28.15
CA GLY A 176 -14.63 -4.25 -28.87
C GLY A 176 -13.31 -4.19 -28.11
N LYS A 177 -13.31 -3.80 -26.82
CA LYS A 177 -12.10 -3.68 -25.98
C LYS A 177 -12.18 -4.53 -24.72
N ASP A 178 -12.64 -5.77 -24.90
CA ASP A 178 -12.71 -6.75 -23.82
C ASP A 178 -11.32 -7.20 -23.39
N VAL A 179 -11.17 -7.38 -22.08
CA VAL A 179 -9.93 -7.78 -21.42
C VAL A 179 -10.27 -8.80 -20.35
N ASP A 180 -9.41 -9.79 -20.19
CA ASP A 180 -9.51 -10.75 -19.10
C ASP A 180 -8.89 -10.13 -17.84
N LEU A 181 -9.72 -9.44 -17.05
CA LEU A 181 -9.32 -8.87 -15.78
C LEU A 181 -9.34 -9.92 -14.68
N ARG A 182 -8.34 -9.93 -13.80
CA ARG A 182 -8.26 -10.78 -12.62
C ARG A 182 -8.08 -9.95 -11.36
N MET A 183 -8.66 -10.41 -10.26
CA MET A 183 -8.40 -9.81 -8.96
C MET A 183 -7.04 -10.25 -8.46
N ASP A 184 -6.20 -9.30 -8.09
CA ASP A 184 -4.85 -9.58 -7.59
C ASP A 184 -4.75 -9.35 -6.08
N MET A 185 -5.35 -8.27 -5.58
CA MET A 185 -5.36 -7.96 -4.16
C MET A 185 -6.61 -7.19 -3.76
N ILE A 186 -7.12 -7.51 -2.56
CA ILE A 186 -8.06 -6.69 -1.80
C ILE A 186 -7.50 -6.52 -0.39
N GLU A 187 -7.32 -5.28 0.05
CA GLU A 187 -6.82 -4.95 1.39
C GLU A 187 -7.80 -4.02 2.09
N MET A 188 -8.41 -4.49 3.18
CA MET A 188 -9.21 -3.67 4.09
C MET A 188 -8.30 -3.17 5.20
N LYS A 189 -8.22 -1.85 5.37
CA LYS A 189 -7.38 -1.19 6.37
C LYS A 189 -8.20 -0.45 7.39
N GLY A 190 -7.74 -0.44 8.62
CA GLY A 190 -8.35 0.40 9.66
C GLY A 190 -9.62 -0.19 10.30
N VAL A 191 -9.84 -1.50 10.20
CA VAL A 191 -11.01 -2.15 10.83
C VAL A 191 -10.70 -2.61 12.25
N THR A 192 -11.71 -2.79 13.10
CA THR A 192 -11.52 -3.33 14.45
C THR A 192 -10.99 -4.77 14.36
N GLY A 193 -9.87 -5.03 15.05
CA GLY A 193 -9.14 -6.28 15.02
C GLY A 193 -9.52 -7.28 16.10
N ASN A 194 -10.07 -6.83 17.23
CA ASN A 194 -10.50 -7.70 18.32
C ASN A 194 -11.81 -7.24 18.97
N GLY A 195 -12.48 -8.17 19.63
CA GLY A 195 -13.70 -7.93 20.40
C GLY A 195 -13.88 -8.99 21.48
N ARG A 196 -14.88 -8.79 22.34
CA ARG A 196 -15.23 -9.74 23.39
C ARG A 196 -16.61 -10.34 23.15
N LEU A 197 -16.68 -11.66 23.19
CA LEU A 197 -17.93 -12.42 23.20
C LEU A 197 -18.20 -12.87 24.62
N LYS A 198 -19.36 -12.51 25.17
CA LYS A 198 -19.84 -12.98 26.48
C LYS A 198 -21.12 -13.78 26.29
N PHE A 199 -21.20 -14.99 26.83
CA PHE A 199 -22.48 -15.71 26.90
C PHE A 199 -23.47 -14.95 27.79
N THR A 200 -24.75 -15.16 27.51
CA THR A 200 -25.88 -14.63 28.27
C THR A 200 -26.91 -15.75 28.46
N GLN A 201 -27.97 -15.49 29.22
CA GLN A 201 -29.08 -16.44 29.37
C GLN A 201 -29.71 -16.82 28.01
N ASP A 202 -29.82 -15.85 27.10
CA ASP A 202 -30.52 -16.01 25.80
C ASP A 202 -29.57 -16.33 24.63
N GLY A 203 -28.27 -16.48 24.87
CA GLY A 203 -27.28 -16.63 23.81
C GLY A 203 -25.95 -15.99 24.14
N TYR A 204 -25.58 -14.95 23.38
CA TYR A 204 -24.31 -14.25 23.54
C TYR A 204 -24.43 -12.79 23.12
N GLN A 205 -23.49 -11.98 23.60
CA GLN A 205 -23.35 -10.58 23.25
C GLN A 205 -21.91 -10.27 22.85
N TRP A 206 -21.77 -9.39 21.85
CA TRP A 206 -20.49 -8.83 21.45
C TRP A 206 -20.29 -7.45 22.07
N THR A 207 -19.06 -7.18 22.49
CA THR A 207 -18.62 -5.84 22.90
C THR A 207 -17.27 -5.54 22.26
N ILE A 208 -17.05 -4.28 21.89
CA ILE A 208 -15.75 -3.77 21.46
C ILE A 208 -15.20 -2.91 22.59
N PRO A 209 -14.27 -3.42 23.42
CA PRO A 209 -13.68 -2.66 24.51
C PRO A 209 -12.99 -1.38 24.05
N ALA A 210 -12.96 -0.36 24.90
CA ALA A 210 -12.10 0.80 24.68
C ALA A 210 -10.63 0.35 24.59
N GLY A 211 -9.90 0.81 23.56
CA GLY A 211 -8.53 0.39 23.31
C GLY A 211 -8.38 -0.91 22.51
N SER A 212 -9.46 -1.45 21.93
CA SER A 212 -9.39 -2.55 20.96
C SER A 212 -8.43 -2.20 19.80
N SER A 213 -7.67 -3.19 19.35
CA SER A 213 -6.70 -3.02 18.27
C SER A 213 -7.40 -2.75 16.94
N ILE A 214 -6.69 -2.07 16.04
CA ILE A 214 -7.02 -1.98 14.63
C ILE A 214 -6.23 -3.04 13.87
N ALA A 215 -6.84 -3.64 12.86
CA ALA A 215 -6.23 -4.65 12.01
C ALA A 215 -6.44 -4.33 10.52
N ASP A 216 -5.48 -4.77 9.71
CA ASP A 216 -5.55 -4.74 8.27
C ASP A 216 -5.66 -6.19 7.76
N TYR A 217 -6.65 -6.46 6.91
CA TYR A 217 -6.90 -7.77 6.33
C TYR A 217 -6.67 -7.73 4.83
N LYS A 218 -5.75 -8.57 4.37
CA LYS A 218 -5.30 -8.60 2.98
C LYS A 218 -5.56 -9.96 2.37
N LEU A 219 -6.25 -9.95 1.24
CA LEU A 219 -6.45 -11.10 0.36
C LEU A 219 -5.59 -10.93 -0.89
N GLU A 220 -4.92 -12.00 -1.32
CA GLU A 220 -4.03 -11.96 -2.48
C GLU A 220 -4.21 -13.20 -3.37
N SER A 221 -4.06 -12.98 -4.68
CA SER A 221 -4.09 -14.06 -5.69
C SER A 221 -3.06 -15.15 -5.40
N SER A 222 -1.90 -14.78 -4.87
CA SER A 222 -0.80 -15.70 -4.49
C SER A 222 -1.13 -16.64 -3.33
N ASN A 223 -2.21 -16.37 -2.59
CA ASN A 223 -2.70 -17.22 -1.49
C ASN A 223 -3.95 -18.03 -1.89
N ASP A 224 -4.30 -18.06 -3.18
CA ASP A 224 -5.54 -18.66 -3.68
C ASP A 224 -6.81 -18.07 -3.04
N ASP A 225 -6.77 -16.80 -2.62
CA ASP A 225 -7.90 -16.11 -1.99
C ASP A 225 -9.02 -15.73 -2.99
N PHE A 226 -8.72 -15.79 -4.29
CA PHE A 226 -9.68 -15.49 -5.35
C PHE A 226 -9.99 -16.71 -6.21
N VAL A 227 -11.20 -16.75 -6.77
CA VAL A 227 -11.54 -17.76 -7.78
C VAL A 227 -10.62 -17.61 -8.99
N ASN A 228 -10.14 -18.73 -9.52
CA ASN A 228 -9.19 -18.73 -10.65
C ASN A 228 -9.90 -18.53 -12.01
N THR A 229 -10.77 -17.54 -12.10
CA THR A 229 -11.47 -17.16 -13.33
C THR A 229 -11.41 -15.65 -13.54
N PRO A 230 -11.39 -15.16 -14.79
CA PRO A 230 -11.51 -13.73 -15.06
C PRO A 230 -12.78 -13.13 -14.44
N ILE A 231 -12.69 -11.87 -14.02
CA ILE A 231 -13.81 -11.06 -13.58
C ILE A 231 -14.76 -10.91 -14.77
N LEU A 232 -16.04 -11.21 -14.54
CA LEU A 232 -17.03 -11.18 -15.62
C LEU A 232 -17.37 -9.75 -16.04
N LYS A 233 -17.62 -9.58 -17.34
CA LYS A 233 -18.18 -8.34 -17.90
C LYS A 233 -19.59 -8.10 -17.35
N GLU A 234 -19.97 -6.84 -17.20
CA GLU A 234 -21.34 -6.46 -16.87
C GLU A 234 -22.30 -7.01 -17.94
N GLY A 235 -23.36 -7.69 -17.49
CA GLY A 235 -24.35 -8.34 -18.35
C GLY A 235 -23.99 -9.77 -18.80
N ALA A 236 -22.78 -10.28 -18.53
CA ALA A 236 -22.43 -11.68 -18.81
C ALA A 236 -23.12 -12.65 -17.82
N GLU A 237 -23.53 -13.81 -18.30
CA GLU A 237 -24.04 -14.90 -17.45
C GLU A 237 -22.94 -15.44 -16.52
N GLY A 238 -23.30 -15.82 -15.29
CA GLY A 238 -22.39 -16.38 -14.28
C GLY A 238 -22.46 -15.67 -12.92
N ASP A 239 -21.77 -16.21 -11.92
CA ASP A 239 -21.67 -15.64 -10.57
C ASP A 239 -20.65 -14.48 -10.54
N ASP A 240 -20.95 -13.41 -9.81
CA ASP A 240 -20.07 -12.25 -9.61
C ASP A 240 -19.12 -12.41 -8.42
N LEU A 241 -19.24 -13.50 -7.64
CA LEU A 241 -18.36 -13.83 -6.53
C LEU A 241 -16.91 -14.03 -7.02
N ILE A 242 -15.99 -13.26 -6.44
CA ILE A 242 -14.55 -13.37 -6.72
C ILE A 242 -13.76 -13.97 -5.56
N SER A 243 -14.29 -13.94 -4.33
CA SER A 243 -13.71 -14.64 -3.18
C SER A 243 -13.76 -16.16 -3.38
N SER A 244 -12.63 -16.84 -3.16
CA SER A 244 -12.61 -18.30 -3.03
C SER A 244 -13.16 -18.73 -1.66
N THR A 245 -13.21 -20.06 -1.43
CA THR A 245 -13.54 -20.61 -0.10
C THR A 245 -12.52 -20.21 0.97
N THR A 246 -11.25 -20.03 0.60
CA THR A 246 -10.15 -19.61 1.50
C THR A 246 -10.03 -18.10 1.61
N GLY A 247 -10.43 -17.34 0.59
CA GLY A 247 -10.42 -15.87 0.60
C GLY A 247 -11.72 -15.24 1.07
N THR A 248 -12.33 -15.84 2.09
CA THR A 248 -13.46 -15.26 2.81
C THR A 248 -13.07 -14.99 4.25
N LEU A 249 -13.41 -13.81 4.77
CA LEU A 249 -13.01 -13.36 6.10
C LEU A 249 -14.14 -13.58 7.11
N CYS A 250 -13.80 -14.11 8.28
CA CYS A 250 -14.64 -14.13 9.48
C CYS A 250 -14.10 -13.07 10.44
N LEU A 251 -14.84 -11.97 10.62
CA LEU A 251 -14.42 -10.80 11.36
C LEU A 251 -15.29 -10.55 12.59
N VAL A 252 -14.75 -9.81 13.55
CA VAL A 252 -15.51 -9.38 14.74
C VAL A 252 -16.69 -8.49 14.30
N PRO A 253 -17.91 -8.73 14.81
CA PRO A 253 -19.04 -7.85 14.57
C PRO A 253 -18.76 -6.43 15.03
N GLN A 254 -18.98 -5.45 14.15
CA GLN A 254 -18.59 -4.05 14.38
C GLN A 254 -19.35 -3.10 13.47
N THR A 255 -19.50 -1.85 13.90
CA THR A 255 -19.63 -0.74 12.95
C THR A 255 -18.24 -0.39 12.46
N VAL A 256 -18.01 -0.40 11.14
CA VAL A 256 -16.70 -0.13 10.56
C VAL A 256 -16.20 1.26 11.03
N PRO A 257 -14.99 1.35 11.60
CA PRO A 257 -14.45 2.62 12.10
C PRO A 257 -14.35 3.71 11.04
N ALA A 258 -14.56 4.97 11.46
CA ALA A 258 -14.33 6.11 10.60
C ALA A 258 -12.86 6.19 10.16
N GLY A 259 -12.62 6.35 8.86
CA GLY A 259 -11.28 6.38 8.28
C GLY A 259 -10.76 5.03 7.79
N ALA A 260 -11.51 3.93 7.99
CA ALA A 260 -11.20 2.66 7.34
C ALA A 260 -11.26 2.78 5.81
N THR A 261 -10.38 2.08 5.11
CA THR A 261 -10.29 2.10 3.64
C THR A 261 -10.25 0.69 3.07
N ILE A 262 -10.62 0.58 1.81
CA ILE A 262 -10.44 -0.63 1.01
C ILE A 262 -9.60 -0.31 -0.22
N HIS A 263 -8.53 -1.08 -0.42
CA HIS A 263 -7.62 -0.99 -1.54
C HIS A 263 -7.80 -2.21 -2.44
N ILE A 264 -7.78 -1.98 -3.75
CA ILE A 264 -8.00 -3.03 -4.74
C ILE A 264 -6.90 -2.95 -5.79
N LYS A 265 -6.38 -4.12 -6.15
CA LYS A 265 -5.43 -4.32 -7.24
C LYS A 265 -6.02 -5.34 -8.21
N THR A 266 -6.15 -4.97 -9.47
CA THR A 266 -6.46 -5.93 -10.55
C THR A 266 -5.32 -6.04 -11.53
N THR A 267 -5.25 -7.17 -12.22
CA THR A 267 -4.31 -7.44 -13.32
C THR A 267 -5.08 -7.87 -14.56
N THR A 268 -4.46 -7.74 -15.72
CA THR A 268 -4.96 -8.27 -16.99
C THR A 268 -4.19 -9.54 -17.33
N GLU A 269 -4.90 -10.59 -17.74
CA GLU A 269 -4.30 -11.88 -18.07
C GLU A 269 -3.26 -11.77 -19.20
N GLY A 270 -2.15 -12.50 -19.06
CA GLY A 270 -1.03 -12.47 -20.01
C GLY A 270 -0.19 -11.18 -19.98
N LEU A 271 -0.40 -10.29 -19.00
CA LEU A 271 0.42 -9.08 -18.78
C LEU A 271 1.24 -9.09 -17.48
N GLY A 272 0.96 -10.00 -16.54
CA GLY A 272 1.63 -10.02 -15.23
C GLY A 272 1.47 -8.70 -14.45
N ASP A 273 2.49 -8.30 -13.68
CA ASP A 273 2.56 -7.04 -12.90
C ASP A 273 2.50 -5.75 -13.74
N LEU A 274 2.33 -5.85 -15.06
CA LEU A 274 2.36 -4.75 -16.02
C LEU A 274 0.97 -4.23 -16.39
N SER A 275 -0.06 -4.45 -15.56
CA SER A 275 -1.44 -4.02 -15.85
C SER A 275 -2.23 -3.71 -14.58
N VAL A 276 -1.59 -3.01 -13.65
CA VAL A 276 -2.10 -2.80 -12.30
C VAL A 276 -3.02 -1.58 -12.24
N LEU A 277 -4.31 -1.79 -11.98
CA LEU A 277 -5.21 -0.72 -11.52
C LEU A 277 -5.24 -0.72 -10.00
N LEU A 278 -4.80 0.37 -9.38
CA LEU A 278 -4.94 0.60 -7.95
C LEU A 278 -6.14 1.52 -7.68
N PHE A 279 -7.07 1.03 -6.88
CA PHE A 279 -8.20 1.80 -6.38
C PHE A 279 -8.18 1.85 -4.85
N SER A 280 -8.61 2.97 -4.28
CA SER A 280 -8.79 3.15 -2.85
C SER A 280 -10.13 3.84 -2.60
N ALA A 281 -10.93 3.32 -1.68
CA ALA A 281 -12.18 3.94 -1.25
C ALA A 281 -12.37 3.87 0.26
N PRO A 282 -13.18 4.76 0.85
CA PRO A 282 -13.65 4.58 2.22
C PRO A 282 -14.41 3.26 2.37
N LEU A 283 -14.10 2.52 3.43
CA LEU A 283 -14.86 1.33 3.82
C LEU A 283 -15.92 1.74 4.85
N THR A 284 -17.17 1.39 4.60
CA THR A 284 -18.29 1.68 5.49
C THR A 284 -19.19 0.46 5.65
N GLY A 285 -19.97 0.44 6.71
CA GLY A 285 -20.95 -0.61 6.98
C GLY A 285 -21.06 -0.95 8.46
N THR A 286 -22.07 -1.76 8.78
CA THR A 286 -22.23 -2.41 10.07
C THR A 286 -22.27 -3.91 9.82
N TRP A 287 -21.42 -4.64 10.52
CA TRP A 287 -21.28 -6.07 10.46
C TRP A 287 -21.84 -6.70 11.73
N ASN A 288 -22.96 -7.40 11.59
CA ASN A 288 -23.65 -8.09 12.67
C ASN A 288 -23.15 -9.54 12.81
N ALA A 289 -23.28 -10.08 14.02
CA ALA A 289 -22.93 -11.46 14.31
C ALA A 289 -23.76 -12.44 13.47
N GLY A 290 -23.10 -13.46 12.93
CA GLY A 290 -23.74 -14.53 12.17
C GLY A 290 -24.06 -14.18 10.71
N GLU A 291 -24.07 -12.91 10.32
CA GLU A 291 -24.45 -12.49 8.97
C GLU A 291 -23.31 -12.62 7.94
N THR A 292 -23.64 -12.50 6.65
CA THR A 292 -22.69 -12.42 5.54
C THR A 292 -22.86 -11.12 4.78
N TYR A 293 -21.75 -10.44 4.54
CA TYR A 293 -21.66 -9.19 3.80
C TYR A 293 -20.86 -9.40 2.53
N SER A 294 -21.41 -8.92 1.41
CA SER A 294 -20.75 -8.94 0.12
C SER A 294 -20.46 -7.51 -0.34
N TYR A 295 -19.19 -7.18 -0.55
CA TYR A 295 -18.80 -5.93 -1.18
C TYR A 295 -18.68 -6.14 -2.69
N SER A 296 -19.51 -5.44 -3.47
CA SER A 296 -19.54 -5.54 -4.93
C SER A 296 -18.79 -4.38 -5.58
N PHE A 297 -17.82 -4.70 -6.43
CA PHE A 297 -17.04 -3.73 -7.19
C PHE A 297 -17.50 -3.67 -8.64
N LYS A 298 -17.70 -2.44 -9.14
CA LYS A 298 -17.89 -2.17 -10.56
C LYS A 298 -16.64 -1.50 -11.12
N ILE A 299 -15.84 -2.28 -11.83
CA ILE A 299 -14.56 -1.84 -12.40
C ILE A 299 -14.83 -1.27 -13.79
N ASN A 300 -14.70 0.04 -13.95
CA ASN A 300 -14.86 0.67 -15.25
C ASN A 300 -13.52 0.73 -15.96
N ASN A 301 -13.26 -0.21 -16.87
CA ASN A 301 -12.12 -0.18 -17.76
C ASN A 301 -12.40 0.78 -18.93
N LYS A 302 -12.32 2.09 -18.66
CA LYS A 302 -12.46 3.10 -19.72
C LYS A 302 -11.21 3.08 -20.57
N SER A 303 -11.41 3.07 -21.88
CA SER A 303 -10.29 3.22 -22.79
C SER A 303 -9.76 4.64 -22.74
N ALA A 304 -8.45 4.76 -22.89
CA ALA A 304 -7.85 6.02 -23.26
C ALA A 304 -8.45 6.52 -24.58
N LYS A 305 -8.71 7.83 -24.65
CA LYS A 305 -9.17 8.54 -25.85
C LYS A 305 -8.25 9.72 -26.13
N PRO A 306 -8.22 10.28 -27.35
CA PRO A 306 -7.56 11.55 -27.62
C PRO A 306 -7.87 12.59 -26.53
N GLY A 307 -6.82 13.17 -25.95
CA GLY A 307 -6.86 14.09 -24.81
C GLY A 307 -6.74 13.44 -23.43
N SER A 308 -6.70 12.10 -23.31
CA SER A 308 -6.36 11.43 -22.05
C SER A 308 -4.94 11.81 -21.61
N LYS A 309 -4.77 12.15 -20.32
CA LYS A 309 -3.51 12.60 -19.71
C LYS A 309 -3.11 11.70 -18.55
N TRP A 310 -1.82 11.44 -18.42
CA TRP A 310 -1.20 10.77 -17.26
C TRP A 310 -0.04 11.62 -16.77
N GLU A 311 -0.02 11.88 -15.46
CA GLU A 311 0.91 12.82 -14.85
C GLU A 311 1.71 12.14 -13.75
N PHE A 312 3.01 12.43 -13.70
CA PHE A 312 3.96 11.79 -12.81
C PHE A 312 4.82 12.84 -12.13
N THR A 313 4.85 12.80 -10.81
CA THR A 313 5.66 13.66 -9.95
C THR A 313 6.64 12.81 -9.13
N TYR A 314 7.58 13.46 -8.45
CA TYR A 314 8.56 12.77 -7.61
C TYR A 314 7.88 11.89 -6.55
N SER A 315 8.36 10.64 -6.43
CA SER A 315 7.83 9.67 -5.46
C SER A 315 8.91 8.92 -4.66
N GLY A 316 10.19 9.29 -4.83
CA GLY A 316 11.33 8.56 -4.26
C GLY A 316 11.77 7.31 -5.03
N ALA A 317 11.01 6.90 -6.05
CA ALA A 317 11.31 5.77 -6.91
C ALA A 317 10.74 5.99 -8.33
N SER A 318 11.16 5.18 -9.29
CA SER A 318 10.61 5.19 -10.65
C SER A 318 9.14 4.75 -10.68
N LYS A 319 8.39 5.26 -11.66
CA LYS A 319 7.02 4.81 -11.97
C LYS A 319 7.01 4.07 -13.30
N ARG A 320 6.04 3.18 -13.48
CA ARG A 320 5.77 2.54 -14.77
C ARG A 320 4.51 3.12 -15.38
N PHE A 321 4.55 3.41 -16.67
CA PHE A 321 3.40 3.71 -17.51
C PHE A 321 3.27 2.62 -18.55
N ILE A 322 2.13 1.93 -18.53
CA ILE A 322 1.79 0.94 -19.54
C ILE A 322 0.86 1.62 -20.54
N VAL A 323 1.26 1.62 -21.80
CA VAL A 323 0.54 2.31 -22.87
C VAL A 323 -0.83 1.65 -23.03
N PRO A 324 -1.94 2.37 -22.76
CA PRO A 324 -3.27 1.77 -22.69
C PRO A 324 -3.86 1.44 -24.06
N VAL A 325 -3.45 2.17 -25.11
CA VAL A 325 -3.90 1.98 -26.49
C VAL A 325 -2.77 2.38 -27.44
N SER A 326 -2.65 1.70 -28.58
CA SER A 326 -1.71 2.12 -29.63
C SER A 326 -2.11 3.48 -30.16
N GLY A 327 -1.13 4.32 -30.48
CA GLY A 327 -1.35 5.61 -31.10
C GLY A 327 -0.23 6.60 -30.84
N LYS A 328 -0.50 7.85 -31.20
CA LYS A 328 0.43 8.96 -31.05
C LYS A 328 0.26 9.62 -29.69
N TYR A 329 1.36 9.79 -28.96
CA TYR A 329 1.40 10.41 -27.66
C TYR A 329 2.32 11.63 -27.65
N LYS A 330 1.97 12.66 -26.88
CA LYS A 330 2.87 13.75 -26.50
C LYS A 330 3.46 13.44 -25.13
N ILE A 331 4.77 13.51 -24.99
CA ILE A 331 5.44 13.49 -23.69
C ILE A 331 5.97 14.89 -23.42
N GLU A 332 5.64 15.43 -22.25
CA GLU A 332 6.03 16.76 -21.78
C GLU A 332 6.74 16.62 -20.44
N ILE A 333 7.86 17.32 -20.27
CA ILE A 333 8.66 17.32 -19.06
C ILE A 333 8.91 18.77 -18.63
N TRP A 334 8.50 19.10 -17.42
CA TRP A 334 8.89 20.32 -16.71
C TRP A 334 10.00 19.94 -15.74
N GLY A 335 11.22 20.43 -15.97
CA GLY A 335 12.39 20.11 -15.17
C GLY A 335 12.30 20.63 -13.73
N ASN A 336 13.08 20.05 -12.82
CA ASN A 336 13.12 20.49 -11.43
C ASN A 336 13.93 21.80 -11.27
N GLN A 337 13.48 22.67 -10.37
CA GLN A 337 14.29 23.81 -9.91
C GLN A 337 15.43 23.34 -8.98
N GLY A 338 16.64 23.89 -9.12
CA GLY A 338 17.72 23.67 -8.15
C GLY A 338 17.38 24.15 -6.74
N GLY A 339 18.08 23.61 -5.73
CA GLY A 339 17.81 23.98 -4.34
C GLY A 339 18.01 25.48 -4.08
N ARG A 340 17.24 26.03 -3.13
CA ARG A 340 17.31 27.43 -2.71
C ARG A 340 17.56 27.51 -1.20
N THR A 341 18.16 28.61 -0.75
CA THR A 341 18.31 28.85 0.70
C THR A 341 16.98 29.26 1.33
N GLY A 342 16.88 29.28 2.67
CA GLY A 342 15.64 29.67 3.39
C GLY A 342 15.15 31.12 3.14
N LYS A 343 15.86 31.92 2.34
CA LYS A 343 15.44 33.27 1.92
C LYS A 343 14.90 33.24 0.47
N THR A 344 13.75 33.86 0.24
CA THR A 344 12.96 33.77 -1.01
C THR A 344 13.58 34.42 -2.25
N GLU A 345 14.70 35.13 -2.09
CA GLU A 345 15.37 35.95 -3.11
C GLU A 345 16.58 35.24 -3.78
N TYR A 346 17.05 34.09 -3.26
CA TYR A 346 18.24 33.38 -3.74
C TYR A 346 17.89 31.98 -4.21
N LEU A 347 17.58 31.87 -5.50
CA LEU A 347 17.00 30.69 -6.11
C LEU A 347 18.08 29.83 -6.80
N GLY A 348 17.94 28.52 -6.66
CA GLY A 348 18.52 27.61 -7.62
C GLY A 348 17.91 27.84 -9.01
N GLY A 349 18.63 27.40 -10.03
CA GLY A 349 18.20 27.58 -11.41
C GLY A 349 16.86 26.92 -11.64
N LYS A 350 15.95 27.59 -12.35
CA LYS A 350 14.65 27.01 -12.72
C LYS A 350 14.80 25.87 -13.71
N GLY A 351 13.86 24.93 -13.68
CA GLY A 351 13.79 23.84 -14.65
C GLY A 351 13.37 24.33 -16.03
N GLY A 352 13.83 23.63 -17.08
CA GLY A 352 13.39 23.87 -18.45
C GLY A 352 12.12 23.09 -18.81
N TYR A 353 11.66 23.25 -20.04
CA TYR A 353 10.57 22.45 -20.62
C TYR A 353 11.08 21.66 -21.82
N THR A 354 10.71 20.39 -21.89
CA THR A 354 11.11 19.48 -22.99
C THR A 354 9.93 18.65 -23.40
N ALA A 355 9.61 18.62 -24.69
CA ALA A 355 8.46 17.87 -25.18
C ALA A 355 8.69 17.31 -26.58
N GLY A 356 7.98 16.23 -26.90
CA GLY A 356 7.94 15.65 -28.24
C GLY A 356 6.76 14.70 -28.39
N GLU A 357 6.49 14.32 -29.63
CA GLU A 357 5.47 13.34 -30.00
C GLU A 357 6.11 12.00 -30.35
N ILE A 358 5.53 10.89 -29.91
CA ILE A 358 6.04 9.54 -30.11
C ILE A 358 4.89 8.58 -30.44
N GLU A 359 5.15 7.64 -31.35
CA GLU A 359 4.24 6.51 -31.62
C GLU A 359 4.46 5.40 -30.60
N LEU A 360 3.43 5.10 -29.80
CA LEU A 360 3.45 4.05 -28.81
C LEU A 360 2.48 2.94 -29.19
N THR A 361 2.88 1.70 -28.92
CA THR A 361 2.05 0.52 -29.14
C THR A 361 1.40 0.16 -27.81
N ALA A 362 0.13 -0.26 -27.85
CA ALA A 362 -0.54 -0.77 -26.66
C ALA A 362 0.34 -1.81 -25.96
N ARG A 363 0.46 -1.71 -24.64
CA ARG A 363 1.27 -2.57 -23.78
C ARG A 363 2.78 -2.30 -23.82
N ASP A 364 3.25 -1.30 -24.57
CA ASP A 364 4.59 -0.73 -24.34
C ASP A 364 4.71 -0.27 -22.89
N ILE A 365 5.90 -0.43 -22.30
CA ILE A 365 6.15 -0.05 -20.91
C ILE A 365 7.22 1.02 -20.87
N LEU A 366 6.84 2.18 -20.35
CA LEU A 366 7.75 3.27 -20.05
C LEU A 366 8.05 3.29 -18.55
N LYS A 367 9.33 3.38 -18.18
CA LYS A 367 9.75 3.77 -16.84
C LYS A 367 9.96 5.27 -16.80
N ILE A 368 9.52 5.89 -15.72
CA ILE A 368 9.50 7.34 -15.54
C ILE A 368 10.26 7.66 -14.27
N TYR A 369 11.36 8.37 -14.41
CA TYR A 369 12.22 8.81 -13.33
C TYR A 369 12.02 10.32 -13.15
N VAL A 370 11.31 10.73 -12.10
CA VAL A 370 11.13 12.15 -11.78
C VAL A 370 12.11 12.52 -10.68
N GLY A 371 13.17 13.25 -10.98
CA GLY A 371 14.21 13.60 -9.99
C GLY A 371 13.69 14.35 -8.78
N GLN A 372 14.45 14.29 -7.69
CA GLN A 372 14.07 14.98 -6.46
C GLN A 372 14.21 16.49 -6.63
N TRP A 373 13.14 17.19 -6.24
CA TRP A 373 13.13 18.58 -5.86
C TRP A 373 12.93 18.65 -4.34
N ASP A 374 14.00 18.87 -3.57
CA ASP A 374 13.82 19.21 -2.15
C ASP A 374 15.05 19.89 -1.53
N TYR A 375 14.78 20.49 -0.37
CA TYR A 375 15.39 21.60 0.31
C TYR A 375 16.32 21.19 1.46
N SER A 376 17.09 22.18 1.90
CA SER A 376 17.95 22.23 3.09
C SER A 376 19.40 21.80 2.87
N HIS A 377 20.27 22.49 3.63
CA HIS A 377 21.73 22.57 3.58
C HIS A 377 22.46 21.23 3.82
N ASN A 378 21.98 20.17 3.21
CA ASN A 378 22.47 18.84 3.41
C ASN A 378 23.38 18.49 2.26
N TYR A 379 24.58 18.07 2.63
CA TYR A 379 25.67 17.62 1.79
C TYR A 379 25.34 16.26 1.13
N VAL A 380 24.18 16.15 0.50
CA VAL A 380 23.64 14.94 -0.15
C VAL A 380 23.34 15.23 -1.62
N GLU A 381 23.50 14.21 -2.45
CA GLU A 381 23.08 14.25 -3.86
C GLU A 381 21.55 14.20 -3.94
N GLY A 382 20.99 14.90 -4.93
CA GLY A 382 19.57 14.80 -5.24
C GLY A 382 19.27 13.52 -6.01
N TRP A 383 18.20 12.81 -5.65
CA TRP A 383 17.80 11.60 -6.38
C TRP A 383 17.58 11.89 -7.87
N ASN A 384 18.02 10.95 -8.71
CA ASN A 384 18.13 11.09 -10.17
C ASN A 384 19.04 12.23 -10.67
N GLY A 385 20.12 12.54 -9.96
CA GLY A 385 21.30 13.15 -10.57
C GLY A 385 21.62 14.55 -10.12
N GLY A 386 20.99 15.02 -9.04
CA GLY A 386 21.29 16.32 -8.47
C GLY A 386 22.67 16.32 -7.81
N GLY A 387 23.53 17.23 -8.23
CA GLY A 387 24.86 17.38 -7.67
C GLY A 387 24.83 17.86 -6.23
N LYS A 388 25.74 17.34 -5.42
CA LYS A 388 25.94 17.68 -4.02
C LYS A 388 26.59 19.06 -3.87
N ALA A 389 26.03 19.87 -2.97
CA ALA A 389 26.63 21.13 -2.54
C ALA A 389 27.73 20.93 -1.48
N GLY A 390 28.60 21.92 -1.33
CA GLY A 390 29.69 21.90 -0.35
C GLY A 390 29.91 23.24 0.34
N GLY A 391 29.88 23.28 1.68
CA GLY A 391 30.29 24.43 2.50
C GLY A 391 29.42 24.73 3.71
N TYR A 392 29.89 25.64 4.57
CA TYR A 392 29.22 25.98 5.82
C TYR A 392 28.02 26.92 5.58
N ASN A 393 26.80 26.40 5.72
CA ASN A 393 25.52 27.13 5.62
C ASN A 393 25.27 27.85 4.25
N TYR A 394 24.00 28.07 3.89
CA TYR A 394 23.58 28.90 2.75
C TYR A 394 23.97 28.46 1.31
N CYS A 395 24.31 27.19 1.07
CA CYS A 395 24.31 26.58 -0.28
C CYS A 395 23.26 25.47 -0.40
N SER A 396 22.94 25.11 -1.65
CA SER A 396 21.95 24.08 -1.93
C SER A 396 22.41 23.13 -3.04
N PRO A 397 21.99 21.85 -3.01
CA PRO A 397 22.28 20.90 -4.08
C PRO A 397 21.61 21.32 -5.39
N GLY A 398 22.14 20.80 -6.50
CA GLY A 398 21.43 20.83 -7.78
C GLY A 398 20.27 19.83 -7.77
N ALA A 399 19.28 20.05 -8.62
CA ALA A 399 18.13 19.17 -8.71
C ALA A 399 18.40 17.97 -9.62
N GLY A 400 17.71 16.85 -9.35
CA GLY A 400 17.73 15.68 -10.22
C GLY A 400 17.09 15.96 -11.58
N SER A 401 17.55 15.26 -12.62
CA SER A 401 16.89 15.26 -13.93
C SER A 401 15.57 14.51 -13.88
N ILE A 402 14.76 14.68 -14.92
CA ILE A 402 13.56 13.90 -15.16
C ILE A 402 13.73 13.19 -16.49
N ASP A 403 13.51 11.89 -16.55
CA ASP A 403 13.66 11.13 -17.78
C ASP A 403 12.64 10.00 -17.92
N VAL A 404 12.38 9.65 -19.19
CA VAL A 404 11.53 8.52 -19.57
C VAL A 404 12.38 7.52 -20.33
N ARG A 405 12.20 6.23 -20.02
CA ARG A 405 12.91 5.10 -20.62
C ARG A 405 11.93 4.04 -21.06
N PHE A 406 12.24 3.30 -22.11
CA PHE A 406 11.55 2.03 -22.37
C PHE A 406 12.14 0.94 -21.48
N VAL A 407 11.30 0.01 -21.01
CA VAL A 407 11.80 -1.21 -20.33
C VAL A 407 12.59 -2.09 -21.29
N ASN A 408 12.17 -2.14 -22.55
CA ASN A 408 12.87 -2.80 -23.64
C ASN A 408 12.62 -2.03 -24.95
N ILE A 409 13.69 -1.63 -25.65
CA ILE A 409 13.61 -0.96 -26.96
C ILE A 409 13.64 -2.00 -28.11
N GLU A 410 13.85 -3.28 -27.80
CA GLU A 410 13.85 -4.37 -28.79
C GLU A 410 12.65 -4.26 -29.73
N ASN A 411 12.93 -4.34 -31.03
CA ASN A 411 11.96 -4.29 -32.14
C ASN A 411 11.38 -2.93 -32.53
N LYS A 412 11.65 -1.80 -31.84
CA LYS A 412 11.26 -0.47 -32.35
C LYS A 412 12.29 0.21 -33.25
N LEU A 413 13.57 -0.11 -33.09
CA LEU A 413 14.67 0.57 -33.81
C LEU A 413 15.78 -0.35 -34.35
N GLY A 414 15.68 -1.68 -34.15
CA GLY A 414 16.79 -2.60 -34.49
C GLY A 414 17.99 -2.53 -33.53
N PHE A 415 17.81 -1.91 -32.35
CA PHE A 415 18.82 -1.86 -31.28
C PHE A 415 18.32 -2.62 -30.04
N ASN A 416 19.23 -3.34 -29.38
CA ASN A 416 18.95 -4.03 -28.11
C ASN A 416 19.50 -3.18 -26.95
N VAL A 417 18.73 -2.19 -26.51
CA VAL A 417 19.02 -1.41 -25.30
C VAL A 417 18.04 -1.83 -24.22
N VAL A 418 18.57 -2.35 -23.11
CA VAL A 418 17.82 -2.78 -21.93
C VAL A 418 18.07 -1.79 -20.80
N ASP A 419 17.02 -1.20 -20.24
CA ASP A 419 17.16 -0.37 -19.04
C ASP A 419 17.43 -1.24 -17.81
N ILE A 420 18.72 -1.36 -17.47
CA ILE A 420 19.22 -2.12 -16.32
C ILE A 420 19.22 -1.30 -15.03
N ALA A 421 18.73 -0.07 -15.04
CA ALA A 421 18.71 0.79 -13.86
C ALA A 421 17.77 0.28 -12.76
N THR A 422 18.20 0.48 -11.51
CA THR A 422 17.41 0.22 -10.30
C THR A 422 17.00 1.55 -9.65
N ASP A 423 16.00 1.53 -8.77
CA ASP A 423 15.60 2.75 -8.04
C ASP A 423 16.72 3.29 -7.13
N GLU A 424 17.61 2.41 -6.67
CA GLU A 424 18.81 2.76 -5.88
C GLU A 424 19.94 3.35 -6.75
N ASN A 425 20.02 2.95 -8.03
CA ASN A 425 21.02 3.45 -8.96
C ASN A 425 20.39 3.75 -10.33
N PRO A 426 19.74 4.91 -10.48
CA PRO A 426 19.06 5.28 -11.72
C PRO A 426 20.03 5.57 -12.88
N PHE A 427 21.34 5.63 -12.62
CA PHE A 427 22.36 5.96 -13.63
C PHE A 427 23.01 4.75 -14.28
N LEU A 428 22.69 3.54 -13.81
CA LEU A 428 23.28 2.33 -14.35
C LEU A 428 22.84 2.14 -15.81
N GLY A 429 23.81 2.00 -16.71
CA GLY A 429 23.57 1.82 -18.16
C GLY A 429 23.37 3.12 -18.95
N LEU A 430 23.48 4.30 -18.33
CA LEU A 430 23.48 5.56 -19.07
C LEU A 430 24.81 5.71 -19.83
N THR A 431 24.73 6.00 -21.13
CA THR A 431 25.90 6.11 -22.01
C THR A 431 26.13 7.53 -22.51
N GLY A 432 25.11 8.40 -22.46
CA GLY A 432 25.17 9.73 -23.05
C GLY A 432 25.24 9.71 -24.58
N ASN A 433 24.89 8.58 -25.20
CA ASN A 433 24.78 8.41 -26.65
C ASN A 433 23.34 7.99 -26.99
N GLU A 434 22.68 8.74 -27.87
CA GLU A 434 21.28 8.50 -28.25
C GLU A 434 21.00 7.10 -28.81
N ASP A 435 22.03 6.41 -29.33
CA ASP A 435 21.92 5.07 -29.90
C ASP A 435 21.96 3.95 -28.85
N THR A 436 22.54 4.22 -27.69
CA THR A 436 22.82 3.19 -26.67
C THR A 436 22.32 3.55 -25.28
N ASP A 437 21.88 4.79 -25.05
CA ASP A 437 21.31 5.23 -23.78
C ASP A 437 19.83 4.83 -23.70
N PRO A 438 19.36 4.26 -22.57
CA PRO A 438 17.96 3.84 -22.41
C PRO A 438 16.99 5.03 -22.31
N ARG A 439 17.47 6.25 -22.07
CA ARG A 439 16.63 7.45 -21.96
C ARG A 439 16.20 7.92 -23.33
N ILE A 440 14.89 8.07 -23.51
CA ILE A 440 14.29 8.50 -24.78
C ILE A 440 13.89 9.97 -24.78
N ILE A 441 13.66 10.55 -23.59
CA ILE A 441 13.47 11.98 -23.38
C ILE A 441 13.94 12.35 -21.98
N VAL A 442 14.58 13.51 -21.84
CA VAL A 442 15.17 14.02 -20.60
C VAL A 442 14.88 15.51 -20.45
N GLY A 443 14.35 15.91 -19.29
CA GLY A 443 14.31 17.29 -18.81
C GLY A 443 15.43 17.53 -17.79
N GLY A 444 16.27 18.52 -18.06
CA GLY A 444 17.34 18.92 -17.14
C GLY A 444 16.81 19.45 -15.79
N GLY A 445 17.56 19.18 -14.73
CA GLY A 445 17.41 19.78 -13.40
C GLY A 445 18.28 21.02 -13.25
N GLY A 446 17.80 22.00 -12.48
CA GLY A 446 18.49 23.26 -12.26
C GLY A 446 19.67 23.13 -11.30
N GLY A 447 20.67 23.98 -11.48
CA GLY A 447 21.81 24.04 -10.58
C GLY A 447 21.46 24.67 -9.23
N GLY A 448 22.17 24.26 -8.18
CA GLY A 448 21.99 24.78 -6.83
C GLY A 448 22.65 26.15 -6.63
N ASN A 449 22.16 26.91 -5.67
CA ASN A 449 22.71 28.23 -5.34
C ASN A 449 24.01 28.12 -4.51
N GLY A 450 24.86 29.15 -4.60
CA GLY A 450 26.05 29.36 -3.74
C GLY A 450 25.97 30.64 -2.90
N SER A 451 26.81 30.77 -1.87
CA SER A 451 26.87 31.91 -0.94
C SER A 451 28.25 32.07 -0.26
N ASN A 452 28.54 33.24 0.31
CA ASN A 452 29.72 33.52 1.14
C ASN A 452 29.40 33.71 2.63
N ASP A 453 30.37 33.45 3.53
CA ASP A 453 30.13 33.43 4.97
C ASP A 453 29.86 34.81 5.56
N ASN A 454 28.96 34.83 6.55
CA ASN A 454 28.77 35.84 7.59
C ASN A 454 28.39 37.27 7.21
N SER A 455 28.29 37.63 5.94
CA SER A 455 27.89 39.00 5.58
C SER A 455 26.57 39.11 4.81
N PHE A 456 25.95 38.03 4.32
CA PHE A 456 24.68 38.12 3.54
C PHE A 456 24.74 39.07 2.33
N HIS A 457 25.93 39.43 1.84
CA HIS A 457 26.09 40.48 0.83
C HIS A 457 26.50 39.94 -0.55
N SER A 458 26.71 38.62 -0.74
CA SER A 458 27.00 38.08 -2.07
C SER A 458 26.51 36.63 -2.29
N PHE A 459 25.57 36.47 -3.22
CA PHE A 459 24.96 35.19 -3.58
C PHE A 459 25.15 34.87 -5.06
N SER A 460 25.23 33.58 -5.37
CA SER A 460 25.17 33.08 -6.74
C SER A 460 23.84 32.40 -7.02
N TYR A 461 23.23 32.76 -8.14
CA TYR A 461 22.10 32.03 -8.69
C TYR A 461 22.59 30.74 -9.34
N GLY A 462 21.83 29.66 -9.11
CA GLY A 462 22.06 28.42 -9.84
C GLY A 462 21.72 28.59 -11.32
N GLY A 463 22.42 27.85 -12.18
CA GLY A 463 22.19 27.84 -13.61
C GLY A 463 20.86 27.20 -13.98
N TYR A 464 20.09 27.85 -14.87
CA TYR A 464 18.84 27.32 -15.40
C TYR A 464 19.04 25.99 -16.13
N ALA A 465 18.07 25.10 -16.03
CA ALA A 465 18.13 23.79 -16.66
C ALA A 465 17.52 23.78 -18.07
N GLY A 466 17.73 22.69 -18.78
CA GLY A 466 17.08 22.40 -20.05
C GLY A 466 17.69 23.16 -21.22
N GLY A 467 16.99 23.15 -22.35
CA GLY A 467 17.63 23.47 -23.64
C GLY A 467 18.59 22.38 -24.11
N LEU A 468 19.22 22.59 -25.26
CA LEU A 468 20.31 21.72 -25.73
C LEU A 468 21.57 21.85 -24.86
N GLU A 469 21.70 22.97 -24.17
CA GLU A 469 22.74 23.27 -23.22
C GLU A 469 22.10 23.93 -21.99
N GLY A 470 22.38 23.39 -20.80
CA GLY A 470 21.99 24.01 -19.55
C GLY A 470 22.72 25.34 -19.36
N VAL A 471 22.16 26.24 -18.57
CA VAL A 471 22.74 27.57 -18.37
C VAL A 471 23.78 27.52 -17.26
N LYS A 472 24.86 28.28 -17.43
CA LYS A 472 25.90 28.49 -16.42
C LYS A 472 25.36 29.27 -15.22
N ALA A 473 25.86 28.97 -14.02
CA ALA A 473 25.55 29.76 -12.83
C ALA A 473 26.12 31.19 -12.93
N THR A 474 25.49 32.15 -12.25
CA THR A 474 25.91 33.56 -12.27
C THR A 474 26.11 34.10 -10.86
N TYR A 475 27.16 34.89 -10.65
CA TYR A 475 27.46 35.56 -9.38
C TYR A 475 27.35 37.09 -9.55
N ASN A 476 26.34 37.76 -8.99
CA ASN A 476 26.21 39.24 -9.05
C ASN A 476 26.58 39.89 -10.41
N GLY A 477 26.22 39.25 -11.54
CA GLY A 477 26.53 39.73 -12.91
C GLY A 477 27.90 39.34 -13.48
N ALA A 478 28.72 38.59 -12.75
CA ALA A 478 29.97 37.96 -13.21
C ALA A 478 29.76 36.46 -13.53
N GLU A 479 30.49 35.96 -14.53
CA GLU A 479 30.39 34.56 -15.00
C GLU A 479 31.19 33.56 -14.17
N ASP A 480 31.30 33.74 -12.85
CA ASP A 480 31.99 32.79 -11.99
C ASP A 480 30.98 31.75 -11.47
N GLY A 481 31.08 30.50 -11.95
CA GLY A 481 30.17 29.41 -11.59
C GLY A 481 30.25 28.20 -12.50
N GLY A 482 29.69 27.07 -12.04
CA GLY A 482 29.67 25.83 -12.81
C GLY A 482 28.99 26.02 -14.16
N SER A 483 29.58 25.49 -15.24
CA SER A 483 28.99 25.55 -16.57
C SER A 483 27.79 24.61 -16.67
N GLY A 484 26.88 24.86 -17.61
CA GLY A 484 25.81 23.91 -17.88
C GLY A 484 26.32 22.66 -18.61
N GLY A 485 25.53 21.58 -18.53
CA GLY A 485 25.75 20.39 -19.35
C GLY A 485 25.30 20.61 -20.79
N THR A 486 25.89 19.88 -21.73
CA THR A 486 25.59 19.98 -23.18
C THR A 486 24.95 18.69 -23.71
N GLN A 487 24.80 18.54 -25.03
CA GLN A 487 24.38 17.29 -25.64
C GLN A 487 25.45 16.18 -25.63
N THR A 488 26.72 16.52 -25.39
CA THR A 488 27.84 15.58 -25.57
C THR A 488 28.81 15.52 -24.39
N ALA A 489 28.69 16.44 -23.42
CA ALA A 489 29.58 16.51 -22.27
C ALA A 489 28.87 17.15 -21.07
N GLY A 490 29.30 16.72 -19.88
CA GLY A 490 28.91 17.37 -18.62
C GLY A 490 29.54 18.73 -18.45
N GLY A 491 28.86 19.56 -17.66
CA GLY A 491 29.34 20.90 -17.34
C GLY A 491 30.61 20.85 -16.50
N LEU A 492 31.55 21.72 -16.82
CA LEU A 492 32.78 21.89 -16.07
C LEU A 492 32.48 22.58 -14.75
N SER A 493 33.00 22.00 -13.67
CA SER A 493 33.02 22.66 -12.37
C SER A 493 33.90 23.89 -12.46
N ASP A 494 33.55 24.91 -11.69
CA ASP A 494 34.40 26.08 -11.57
C ASP A 494 35.72 25.70 -10.86
N ARG A 495 36.86 25.80 -11.54
CA ARG A 495 38.19 25.43 -11.01
C ARG A 495 39.06 26.67 -10.95
N GLY A 496 38.77 27.57 -10.02
CA GLY A 496 39.57 28.78 -9.81
C GLY A 496 41.08 28.46 -9.60
N ASN A 497 41.96 29.29 -10.17
CA ASN A 497 43.41 29.08 -10.23
C ASN A 497 44.16 29.47 -8.92
N TYR A 498 43.67 29.03 -7.74
CA TYR A 498 44.13 29.57 -6.45
C TYR A 498 44.65 28.54 -5.42
N GLY A 499 45.09 27.36 -5.88
CA GLY A 499 45.98 26.49 -5.10
C GLY A 499 45.37 25.75 -3.90
N TYR A 500 44.03 25.71 -3.76
CA TYR A 500 43.34 24.88 -2.77
C TYR A 500 42.86 23.57 -3.41
N THR A 501 43.20 22.44 -2.82
CA THR A 501 42.71 21.12 -3.23
C THR A 501 41.29 20.91 -2.70
N ILE A 502 40.29 21.04 -3.56
CA ILE A 502 38.90 20.68 -3.27
C ILE A 502 38.51 19.57 -4.23
N ASP A 503 37.87 18.52 -3.71
CA ASP A 503 37.30 17.45 -4.54
C ASP A 503 36.08 18.00 -5.28
N LEU A 504 36.29 18.53 -6.48
CA LEU A 504 35.22 18.92 -7.40
C LEU A 504 35.06 17.82 -8.44
N THR A 505 33.83 17.41 -8.69
CA THR A 505 33.51 16.53 -9.82
C THR A 505 32.68 17.30 -10.82
N ASP A 506 33.08 17.24 -12.09
CA ASP A 506 32.30 17.80 -13.19
C ASP A 506 30.99 17.04 -13.36
N GLY A 507 30.05 17.64 -14.09
CA GLY A 507 28.87 16.94 -14.54
C GLY A 507 29.24 15.75 -15.43
N SER A 508 28.33 14.80 -15.55
CA SER A 508 28.46 13.64 -16.43
C SER A 508 27.08 13.20 -16.92
N ALA A 509 27.01 12.09 -17.68
CA ALA A 509 25.74 11.58 -18.17
C ALA A 509 24.79 11.29 -16.99
N GLY A 510 23.63 11.96 -16.97
CA GLY A 510 22.65 11.82 -15.90
C GLY A 510 22.97 12.57 -14.60
N ARG A 511 24.22 13.00 -14.35
CA ARG A 511 24.64 13.50 -13.03
C ARG A 511 25.20 14.92 -13.09
N GLY A 512 24.74 15.77 -12.19
CA GLY A 512 25.35 17.06 -11.90
C GLY A 512 26.65 16.91 -11.11
N GLY A 513 27.49 17.94 -11.21
CA GLY A 513 28.77 17.99 -10.50
C GLY A 513 28.61 18.15 -9.00
N ASN A 514 29.56 17.59 -8.25
CA ASN A 514 29.58 17.61 -6.78
C ASN A 514 30.69 18.51 -6.27
N THR A 515 30.42 19.23 -5.17
CA THR A 515 31.47 19.85 -4.37
C THR A 515 31.79 19.00 -3.13
N GLY A 516 33.07 18.72 -2.91
CA GLY A 516 33.59 18.08 -1.71
C GLY A 516 33.43 18.93 -0.44
N LYS A 517 33.58 18.28 0.72
CA LYS A 517 33.49 18.93 2.05
C LYS A 517 34.89 19.40 2.50
N LYS A 518 35.06 20.68 2.81
CA LYS A 518 36.28 21.20 3.45
C LYS A 518 36.30 20.87 4.95
N SER A 519 37.48 20.64 5.53
CA SER A 519 37.68 20.36 6.96
C SER A 519 37.70 21.60 7.88
N ASN A 520 37.70 22.82 7.34
CA ASN A 520 37.96 24.05 8.12
C ASN A 520 36.84 25.09 7.91
N ASN A 521 36.46 25.81 8.97
CA ASN A 521 35.39 26.83 9.11
C ASN A 521 35.54 28.10 8.21
N ASP A 522 36.17 28.03 7.04
CA ASP A 522 36.20 29.18 6.11
C ASP A 522 34.89 29.17 5.30
N GLY A 523 33.80 29.77 5.79
CA GLY A 523 32.44 29.51 5.26
C GLY A 523 32.04 30.11 3.90
N SER A 524 32.85 29.90 2.86
CA SER A 524 32.31 29.92 1.51
C SER A 524 31.51 28.63 1.24
N SER A 525 30.40 28.73 0.50
CA SER A 525 29.46 27.64 0.26
C SER A 525 29.06 27.59 -1.21
N SER A 526 29.27 26.45 -1.88
CA SER A 526 29.07 26.28 -3.32
C SER A 526 27.90 25.35 -3.64
N GLY A 527 27.18 25.70 -4.70
CA GLY A 527 26.03 24.94 -5.18
C GLY A 527 26.44 23.73 -6.01
N GLY A 528 25.67 22.64 -5.91
CA GLY A 528 25.84 21.48 -6.77
C GLY A 528 25.28 21.69 -8.18
N GLY A 529 25.81 20.98 -9.17
CA GLY A 529 25.31 21.03 -10.55
C GLY A 529 23.96 20.32 -10.68
N GLY A 530 23.11 20.75 -11.61
CA GLY A 530 21.84 20.06 -11.89
C GLY A 530 22.04 18.80 -12.75
N GLY A 531 21.23 17.76 -12.53
CA GLY A 531 21.21 16.56 -13.39
C GLY A 531 20.67 16.85 -14.78
N GLY A 532 20.95 16.00 -15.77
CA GLY A 532 20.46 16.19 -17.14
C GLY A 532 20.81 15.04 -18.06
N TRP A 533 20.60 15.23 -19.37
CA TRP A 533 21.18 14.32 -20.37
C TRP A 533 22.69 14.19 -20.12
N PHE A 534 23.33 15.35 -20.04
CA PHE A 534 24.52 15.59 -19.24
C PHE A 534 24.22 16.64 -18.17
N GLY A 535 24.67 16.40 -16.93
CA GLY A 535 24.47 17.36 -15.85
C GLY A 535 25.43 18.55 -15.92
N GLY A 536 25.08 19.63 -15.23
CA GLY A 536 25.91 20.83 -15.09
C GLY A 536 27.05 20.63 -14.08
N GLY A 537 28.06 21.49 -14.14
CA GLY A 537 29.18 21.51 -13.18
C GLY A 537 28.79 22.13 -11.84
N CYS A 538 29.53 21.80 -10.78
CA CYS A 538 29.32 22.45 -9.48
C CYS A 538 30.02 23.82 -9.40
N GLY A 539 29.60 24.61 -8.42
CA GLY A 539 30.32 25.81 -8.04
C GLY A 539 31.61 25.51 -7.27
N SER A 540 32.43 26.54 -7.14
CA SER A 540 33.73 26.53 -6.45
C SER A 540 33.77 27.52 -5.31
N TRP A 541 34.83 27.40 -4.49
CA TRP A 541 35.11 28.32 -3.40
C TRP A 541 36.24 29.24 -3.83
N TYR A 542 35.98 30.54 -3.89
CA TYR A 542 37.00 31.54 -4.21
C TYR A 542 37.52 32.17 -2.92
N ALA A 543 38.86 32.19 -2.77
CA ALA A 543 39.63 32.79 -1.67
C ALA A 543 38.81 33.61 -0.65
N LYS A 544 38.33 32.92 0.39
CA LYS A 544 37.69 33.43 1.61
C LYS A 544 36.47 34.37 1.45
N THR A 545 35.96 34.62 0.24
CA THR A 545 34.98 35.71 0.03
C THR A 545 33.85 35.42 -0.95
N ARG A 546 33.87 34.31 -1.71
CA ARG A 546 32.81 33.99 -2.69
C ARG A 546 32.52 32.49 -2.78
N GLY A 547 31.23 32.13 -2.73
CA GLY A 547 30.75 30.80 -3.13
C GLY A 547 29.91 30.92 -4.39
N SER A 548 30.21 30.09 -5.40
CA SER A 548 29.51 30.09 -6.69
C SER A 548 28.41 29.02 -6.78
N GLY A 549 27.44 29.24 -7.67
CA GLY A 549 26.35 28.29 -7.95
C GLY A 549 26.78 27.19 -8.92
N GLY A 550 26.01 26.12 -8.97
CA GLY A 550 26.17 25.06 -9.97
C GLY A 550 25.42 25.38 -11.26
N GLY A 551 25.91 24.88 -12.39
CA GLY A 551 25.23 24.99 -13.69
C GLY A 551 24.04 24.03 -13.80
N GLY A 552 23.10 24.34 -14.70
CA GLY A 552 21.96 23.46 -14.98
C GLY A 552 22.34 22.30 -15.91
N GLY A 553 21.60 21.20 -15.85
CA GLY A 553 21.76 20.09 -16.81
C GLY A 553 21.03 20.34 -18.13
N SER A 554 21.50 19.71 -19.21
CA SER A 554 20.85 19.75 -20.52
C SER A 554 19.61 18.85 -20.57
N SER A 555 18.69 19.20 -21.46
CA SER A 555 17.60 18.31 -21.89
C SER A 555 18.02 17.48 -23.10
N HIS A 556 17.29 16.41 -23.41
CA HIS A 556 17.52 15.60 -24.62
C HIS A 556 16.23 14.92 -25.08
N ILE A 557 16.10 14.69 -26.38
CA ILE A 557 15.04 13.89 -26.99
C ILE A 557 15.70 13.00 -28.03
N ASN A 558 15.42 11.70 -27.97
CA ASN A 558 15.91 10.76 -28.96
C ASN A 558 15.28 11.07 -30.32
N SER A 559 16.10 11.53 -31.26
CA SER A 559 15.67 12.05 -32.56
C SER A 559 15.04 10.99 -33.47
N LYS A 560 15.28 9.70 -33.19
CA LYS A 560 14.77 8.56 -33.98
C LYS A 560 13.40 8.09 -33.52
N LEU A 561 12.99 8.43 -32.29
CA LEU A 561 11.73 8.01 -31.69
C LEU A 561 10.68 9.11 -31.69
N PHE A 562 11.11 10.37 -31.67
CA PHE A 562 10.22 11.50 -31.50
C PHE A 562 10.13 12.39 -32.75
N THR A 563 8.95 12.93 -32.96
CA THR A 563 8.69 14.05 -33.86
C THR A 563 8.33 15.31 -33.06
N ASN A 564 8.38 16.49 -33.69
CA ASN A 564 8.04 17.77 -33.08
C ASN A 564 8.78 18.07 -31.75
N PRO A 565 10.12 17.94 -31.70
CA PRO A 565 10.86 18.18 -30.47
C PRO A 565 10.82 19.66 -30.06
N VAL A 566 10.67 19.91 -28.77
CA VAL A 566 10.69 21.22 -28.14
C VAL A 566 11.72 21.20 -27.03
N TYR A 567 12.64 22.18 -27.07
CA TYR A 567 13.62 22.43 -26.03
C TYR A 567 13.48 23.87 -25.56
N LYS A 568 13.16 24.07 -24.29
CA LYS A 568 13.10 25.38 -23.64
C LYS A 568 13.94 25.37 -22.39
N ALA A 569 14.89 26.28 -22.29
CA ALA A 569 15.69 26.46 -21.10
C ALA A 569 14.88 27.14 -19.99
N GLY A 570 15.30 27.01 -18.74
CA GLY A 570 14.60 27.54 -17.55
C GLY A 570 14.60 29.07 -17.43
N ASN A 571 15.07 29.79 -18.44
CA ASN A 571 14.96 31.24 -18.60
C ASN A 571 14.06 31.65 -19.78
N GLU A 572 13.44 30.69 -20.45
CA GLU A 572 12.47 30.93 -21.52
C GLU A 572 11.04 30.79 -21.02
N GLU A 573 10.09 31.37 -21.76
CA GLU A 573 8.66 31.21 -21.53
C GLU A 573 8.14 29.90 -22.15
N PHE A 574 7.31 29.18 -21.40
CA PHE A 574 6.59 28.00 -21.88
C PHE A 574 5.28 27.81 -21.11
N LEU A 575 4.42 26.90 -21.61
CA LEU A 575 3.15 26.57 -20.97
C LEU A 575 3.43 25.93 -19.60
N ALA A 576 2.79 26.45 -18.56
CA ALA A 576 2.87 25.89 -17.21
C ALA A 576 2.18 24.53 -17.14
N PRO A 577 2.46 23.72 -16.10
CA PRO A 577 1.81 22.44 -15.92
C PRO A 577 0.29 22.48 -15.91
N ASP A 578 -0.37 23.57 -15.52
CA ASP A 578 -1.85 23.65 -15.58
C ASP A 578 -2.42 23.54 -17.01
N GLY A 579 -1.57 23.72 -18.04
CA GLY A 579 -1.95 23.70 -19.44
C GLY A 579 -2.74 24.93 -19.90
N VAL A 580 -2.80 25.98 -19.08
CA VAL A 580 -3.59 27.20 -19.31
C VAL A 580 -2.73 28.45 -19.22
N THR A 581 -1.84 28.55 -18.24
CA THR A 581 -0.98 29.72 -18.01
C THR A 581 0.41 29.51 -18.61
N THR A 582 1.18 30.59 -18.77
CA THR A 582 2.61 30.51 -19.11
C THR A 582 3.48 30.80 -17.89
N GLU A 583 4.68 30.23 -17.87
CA GLU A 583 5.71 30.52 -16.87
C GLU A 583 7.08 30.75 -17.54
N ILE A 584 7.92 31.59 -16.94
CA ILE A 584 9.33 31.75 -17.32
C ILE A 584 10.16 30.85 -16.42
N GLY A 585 10.51 29.67 -16.94
CA GLY A 585 11.16 28.61 -16.18
C GLY A 585 10.26 27.97 -15.13
N HIS A 586 10.40 26.66 -14.96
CA HIS A 586 9.63 25.92 -13.99
C HIS A 586 10.20 26.10 -12.58
N SER A 587 9.39 26.65 -11.69
CA SER A 587 9.75 26.83 -10.28
C SER A 587 9.14 25.70 -9.46
N GLY A 588 9.98 24.99 -8.73
CA GLY A 588 9.52 23.92 -7.85
C GLY A 588 9.81 22.51 -8.35
N ALA A 589 8.98 21.57 -7.89
CA ALA A 589 9.01 20.17 -8.30
C ALA A 589 8.49 20.03 -9.72
N GLY A 590 9.35 19.47 -10.56
CA GLY A 590 9.03 19.12 -11.93
C GLY A 590 8.10 17.91 -12.04
N MET A 591 7.68 17.65 -13.27
CA MET A 591 6.77 16.56 -13.59
C MET A 591 6.90 16.07 -15.02
N VAL A 592 6.34 14.90 -15.29
CA VAL A 592 6.11 14.37 -16.64
C VAL A 592 4.61 14.30 -16.89
N ARG A 593 4.17 14.73 -18.07
CA ARG A 593 2.84 14.46 -18.60
C ARG A 593 2.95 13.66 -19.88
N ILE A 594 2.16 12.61 -19.98
CA ILE A 594 1.94 11.85 -21.21
C ILE A 594 0.49 12.11 -21.65
N THR A 595 0.28 12.53 -22.89
CA THR A 595 -1.04 12.83 -23.45
C THR A 595 -1.27 11.98 -24.69
N LEU A 596 -2.35 11.21 -24.76
CA LEU A 596 -2.77 10.55 -25.99
C LEU A 596 -3.30 11.60 -26.96
N LEU A 597 -2.67 11.75 -28.12
CA LEU A 597 -3.08 12.70 -29.15
C LEU A 597 -4.08 12.07 -30.11
N GLU A 598 -3.73 10.90 -30.65
CA GLU A 598 -4.47 10.25 -31.73
C GLU A 598 -4.44 8.73 -31.56
N ILE A 599 -5.52 8.06 -31.96
CA ILE A 599 -5.60 6.59 -32.06
C ILE A 599 -5.63 6.25 -33.56
N PRO A 600 -4.90 5.23 -34.03
CA PRO A 600 -4.88 4.82 -35.44
C PRO A 600 -6.24 4.41 -36.01
#